data_AF-A0A830EJV1-F1
#
_entry.id   AF-A0A830EJV1-F1
#
_cell.length_a   1.000
_cell.length_b   1.000
_cell.length_c   1.000
_cell.angle_alpha   90.00
_cell.angle_beta   90.00
_cell.angle_gamma   90.00
#
_symmetry.space_group_name_H-M   'P 1'
#
loop_
_entity.id
_entity.type
_entity.pdbx_description
1 polymer ?
#
loop_
_entity_poly.entity_id
_entity_poly.type
_entity_poly.pdbx_seq_one_letter_code
_entity_poly.pdbx_strand_id
1 'polypeptide(L)'
;MNNNHQVNPLIIATLANTLDLLTSYIDFSVFKMVELNNYATTMHLNSYVAATLAFITYEATIALIYLITLRYPITNPALAVFITMKFIAVAGNITATMGFYQINNALITMSRAVSTLNT
;
A
#
# COMPACT_ATOMS: atom_id res chain seq x y z
N MET A 1 -14.08 -8.70 36.00
CA MET A 1 -12.86 -8.95 35.20
C MET A 1 -13.08 -8.32 33.83
N ASN A 2 -12.41 -7.21 33.55
CA ASN A 2 -12.58 -6.49 32.30
C ASN A 2 -11.76 -7.20 31.22
N ASN A 3 -12.41 -7.98 30.36
CA ASN A 3 -11.78 -8.59 29.19
C ASN A 3 -11.58 -7.49 28.14
N ASN A 4 -10.63 -6.59 28.38
CA ASN A 4 -10.15 -5.70 27.34
C ASN A 4 -9.44 -6.58 26.30
N HIS A 5 -10.14 -6.92 25.23
CA HIS A 5 -9.54 -7.48 24.01
C HIS A 5 -8.64 -6.40 23.40
N GLN A 6 -7.46 -6.20 24.00
CA GLN A 6 -6.42 -5.38 23.39
C GLN A 6 -5.93 -6.12 22.15
N VAL A 7 -6.30 -5.59 20.98
CA VAL A 7 -5.86 -6.11 19.68
C VAL A 7 -4.34 -6.03 19.63
N ASN A 8 -3.70 -7.15 19.28
CA ASN A 8 -2.24 -7.23 19.23
C ASN A 8 -1.71 -6.29 18.12
N PRO A 9 -0.80 -5.36 18.43
CA PRO A 9 -0.24 -4.42 17.44
C PRO A 9 0.45 -5.14 16.27
N LEU A 10 0.99 -6.36 16.47
CA LEU A 10 1.53 -7.18 15.39
C LEU A 10 0.46 -7.51 14.35
N ILE A 11 -0.74 -7.90 14.79
CA ILE A 11 -1.86 -8.23 13.89
C ILE A 11 -2.27 -7.00 13.08
N ILE A 12 -2.36 -5.84 13.72
CA ILE A 12 -2.71 -4.58 13.04
C ILE A 12 -1.64 -4.22 11.99
N ALA A 13 -0.36 -4.35 12.35
CA ALA A 13 0.75 -4.07 11.44
C ALA A 13 0.76 -5.00 10.23
N THR A 14 0.56 -6.31 10.44
CA THR A 14 0.46 -7.29 9.35
C THR A 14 -0.76 -7.04 8.46
N LEU A 15 -1.91 -6.70 9.04
CA LEU A 15 -3.10 -6.35 8.26
C LEU A 15 -2.87 -5.08 7.42
N ALA A 16 -2.28 -4.04 8.00
CA ALA A 16 -1.97 -2.80 7.29
C ALA A 16 -0.98 -3.04 6.14
N ASN A 17 0.06 -3.85 6.36
CA ASN A 17 1.03 -4.21 5.33
C ASN A 17 0.40 -5.09 4.22
N THR A 18 -0.54 -5.97 4.59
CA THR A 18 -1.27 -6.78 3.62
C THR A 18 -2.20 -5.91 2.77
N LEU A 19 -2.90 -4.94 3.37
CA LEU A 19 -3.71 -3.98 2.63
C LEU A 19 -2.86 -3.15 1.66
N ASP A 20 -1.69 -2.69 2.10
CA ASP A 20 -0.75 -1.95 1.26
C ASP A 20 -0.35 -2.76 0.02
N LEU A 21 0.02 -4.03 0.19
CA LEU A 21 0.34 -4.94 -0.91
C LEU A 21 -0.86 -5.17 -1.84
N LEU A 22 -2.07 -5.36 -1.29
CA LEU A 22 -3.28 -5.55 -2.09
C LEU A 22 -3.61 -4.31 -2.94
N THR A 23 -3.49 -3.11 -2.36
CA THR A 23 -3.69 -1.86 -3.11
C THR A 23 -2.62 -1.66 -4.18
N SER A 24 -1.36 -1.99 -3.88
CA SER A 24 -0.26 -1.95 -4.85
C SER A 24 -0.48 -2.95 -6.00
N TYR A 25 -1.00 -4.14 -5.70
CA TYR A 25 -1.37 -5.12 -6.73
C TYR A 25 -2.41 -4.56 -7.69
N ILE A 26 -3.45 -3.89 -7.16
CA ILE A 26 -4.49 -3.26 -7.98
C ILE A 26 -3.88 -2.17 -8.88
N ASP A 27 -3.11 -1.25 -8.32
CA ASP A 27 -2.48 -0.16 -9.08
C ASP A 27 -1.60 -0.68 -10.22
N PHE A 28 -0.69 -1.62 -9.94
CA PHE A 28 0.31 -2.07 -10.90
C PHE A 28 -0.20 -3.15 -11.84
N SER A 29 -1.01 -4.09 -11.35
CA SER A 29 -1.44 -5.23 -12.16
C SER A 29 -2.72 -4.93 -12.95
N VAL A 30 -3.66 -4.21 -12.35
CA VAL A 30 -4.96 -3.89 -12.96
C VAL A 30 -4.89 -2.57 -13.73
N PHE A 31 -4.39 -1.49 -13.12
CA PHE A 31 -4.30 -0.18 -13.77
C PHE A 31 -3.02 0.07 -14.56
N LYS A 32 -2.07 -0.87 -14.52
CA LYS A 32 -0.77 -0.77 -15.21
C LYS A 32 0.00 0.50 -14.82
N MET A 33 -0.22 0.99 -13.60
CA MET A 33 0.58 2.08 -13.06
C MET A 33 2.02 1.64 -12.91
N VAL A 34 2.95 2.59 -13.05
CA VAL A 34 4.38 2.34 -12.89
C VAL A 34 4.79 2.86 -11.52
N GLU A 35 5.49 2.02 -10.77
CA GLU A 35 5.99 2.41 -9.46
C GLU A 35 7.14 3.41 -9.58
N LEU A 36 7.00 4.56 -8.92
CA LEU A 36 8.02 5.62 -8.84
C LEU A 36 9.08 5.35 -7.74
N ASN A 37 9.06 4.16 -7.14
CA ASN A 37 9.98 3.79 -6.08
C ASN A 37 11.40 3.68 -6.62
N ASN A 38 12.30 4.50 -6.08
CA ASN A 38 13.72 4.51 -6.45
C ASN A 38 14.38 3.12 -6.31
N TYR A 39 13.90 2.28 -5.39
CA TYR A 39 14.39 0.93 -5.19
C TYR A 39 14.04 0.00 -6.37
N ALA A 40 12.80 0.08 -6.88
CA ALA A 40 12.36 -0.66 -8.06
C ALA A 40 13.16 -0.23 -9.30
N THR A 41 13.37 1.07 -9.44
CA THR A 41 14.17 1.67 -10.53
C THR A 41 15.64 1.23 -10.48
N THR A 42 16.25 1.21 -9.30
CA THR A 42 17.68 0.88 -9.12
C THR A 42 17.95 -0.62 -9.33
N MET A 43 16.99 -1.48 -8.98
CA MET A 43 17.13 -2.93 -9.11
C MET A 43 16.50 -3.51 -10.39
N HIS A 44 15.99 -2.66 -11.29
CA HIS A 44 15.29 -3.08 -12.51
C HIS A 44 14.17 -4.10 -12.24
N LEU A 45 13.50 -3.97 -11.10
CA LEU A 45 12.42 -4.87 -10.72
C LEU A 45 11.10 -4.40 -11.33
N ASN A 46 10.26 -5.34 -11.74
CA ASN A 46 8.86 -5.03 -12.00
C ASN A 46 8.23 -4.49 -10.71
N SER A 47 7.42 -3.43 -10.83
CA SER A 47 6.69 -2.78 -9.73
C SER A 47 6.02 -3.79 -8.78
N TYR A 48 5.32 -4.80 -9.31
CA TYR A 48 4.70 -5.80 -8.43
C TYR A 48 5.72 -6.64 -7.63
N VAL A 49 6.86 -6.98 -8.24
CA VAL A 49 7.94 -7.73 -7.57
C VAL A 49 8.60 -6.87 -6.49
N ALA A 50 8.81 -5.59 -6.78
CA ALA A 50 9.34 -4.64 -5.80
C ALA A 50 8.40 -4.47 -4.60
N ALA A 51 7.09 -4.30 -4.84
CA ALA A 51 6.08 -4.23 -3.79
C ALA A 51 6.01 -5.51 -2.93
N THR A 52 6.16 -6.68 -3.55
CA THR A 52 6.17 -7.98 -2.84
C THR A 52 7.41 -8.15 -1.96
N LEU A 53 8.59 -7.77 -2.47
CA LEU A 53 9.83 -7.79 -1.68
C LEU A 53 9.77 -6.80 -0.51
N ALA A 54 9.19 -5.62 -0.74
CA ALA A 54 8.95 -4.65 0.31
C ALA A 54 8.04 -5.25 1.39
N PHE A 55 6.92 -5.87 1.01
CA PHE A 55 6.02 -6.55 1.95
C PHE A 55 6.74 -7.56 2.84
N ILE A 56 7.55 -8.46 2.26
CA ILE A 56 8.30 -9.49 3.00
C ILE A 56 9.31 -8.85 3.97
N THR A 57 10.06 -7.86 3.48
CA THR A 57 11.06 -7.15 4.29
C THR A 57 10.40 -6.44 5.47
N TYR A 58 9.23 -5.86 5.24
CA TYR A 58 8.47 -5.18 6.25
C TYR A 58 7.87 -6.14 7.29
N GLU A 59 7.29 -7.27 6.89
CA GLU A 59 6.82 -8.29 7.85
C GLU A 59 7.96 -8.79 8.75
N ALA A 60 9.13 -9.09 8.17
CA ALA A 60 10.30 -9.52 8.93
C ALA A 60 10.74 -8.43 9.94
N THR A 61 10.75 -7.17 9.52
CA THR A 61 11.11 -6.03 10.36
C THR A 61 10.13 -5.84 11.51
N ILE A 62 8.82 -5.87 11.24
CA ILE A 62 7.77 -5.72 12.26
C ILE A 62 7.84 -6.87 13.26
N ALA A 63 8.03 -8.11 12.79
CA ALA A 63 8.16 -9.27 13.67
C ALA A 63 9.36 -9.11 14.62
N LEU A 64 10.51 -8.63 14.13
CA LEU A 64 11.68 -8.34 14.96
C LEU A 64 11.40 -7.24 15.99
N ILE A 65 10.80 -6.11 15.56
CA ILE A 65 10.44 -5.02 16.47
C ILE A 65 9.45 -5.53 17.54
N TYR A 66 8.48 -6.36 17.15
CA TYR A 66 7.52 -6.94 18.07
C TYR A 66 8.20 -7.82 19.14
N LEU A 67 9.13 -8.68 18.74
CA LEU A 67 9.91 -9.49 19.68
C LEU A 67 10.74 -8.62 20.64
N ILE A 68 11.29 -7.51 20.16
CA ILE A 68 12.02 -6.54 21.00
C ILE A 68 11.07 -5.86 21.99
N THR A 69 9.86 -5.45 21.57
CA THR A 69 8.86 -4.83 22.46
C THR A 69 8.44 -5.71 23.63
N LEU A 70 8.44 -7.05 23.45
CA LEU A 70 8.13 -7.97 24.55
C LEU A 70 9.12 -7.82 25.72
N ARG A 71 10.37 -7.44 25.43
CA ARG A 71 11.42 -7.24 26.43
C ARG A 71 11.66 -5.77 26.78
N TYR A 72 11.38 -4.85 25.84
CA TYR A 72 11.59 -3.42 25.97
C TYR A 72 10.34 -2.63 25.54
N PRO A 73 9.37 -2.42 26.44
CA PRO A 73 8.09 -1.77 26.12
C PRO A 73 8.22 -0.36 25.54
N ILE A 74 9.35 0.31 25.77
CA ILE A 74 9.68 1.62 25.19
C ILE A 74 9.70 1.62 23.64
N THR A 75 9.78 0.46 23.01
CA THR A 75 9.78 0.32 21.55
C THR A 75 8.38 0.24 20.93
N ASN A 76 7.31 0.24 21.74
CA ASN A 76 5.91 0.23 21.26
C ASN A 76 5.55 1.37 20.28
N PRO A 77 6.01 2.62 20.49
CA PRO A 77 5.76 3.70 19.54
C PRO A 77 6.28 3.42 18.14
N ALA A 78 7.35 2.61 17.99
CA ALA A 78 7.89 2.25 16.69
C ALA A 78 6.91 1.40 15.87
N LEU A 79 6.18 0.46 16.51
CA LEU A 79 5.11 -0.31 15.87
C LEU A 79 3.96 0.60 15.41
N ALA A 80 3.58 1.59 16.23
CA ALA A 80 2.52 2.53 15.88
C ALA A 80 2.89 3.43 14.70
N VAL A 81 4.13 3.95 14.66
CA VAL A 81 4.65 4.70 13.51
C VAL A 81 4.64 3.84 12.25
N PHE A 82 5.05 2.58 12.37
CA PHE A 82 5.05 1.65 11.25
C PHE A 82 3.65 1.42 10.68
N ILE A 83 2.68 1.10 11.55
CA ILE A 83 1.26 0.94 11.18
C ILE A 83 0.76 2.19 10.45
N THR A 84 1.10 3.38 10.97
CA THR A 84 0.66 4.66 10.39
C THR A 84 1.22 4.87 8.99
N MET A 85 2.51 4.61 8.78
CA MET A 85 3.13 4.71 7.45
C MET A 85 2.46 3.79 6.43
N LYS A 86 2.04 2.59 6.85
CA LYS A 86 1.33 1.65 5.96
C LYS A 86 -0.06 2.13 5.58
N PHE A 87 -0.81 2.70 6.52
CA PHE A 87 -2.11 3.31 6.17
C PHE A 87 -1.96 4.52 5.24
N ILE A 88 -0.89 5.31 5.39
CA ILE A 88 -0.61 6.41 4.46
C ILE A 88 -0.32 5.87 3.05
N ALA A 89 0.45 4.80 2.92
CA ALA A 89 0.71 4.15 1.63
C ALA A 89 -0.58 3.63 0.97
N VAL A 90 -1.43 2.92 1.74
CA VAL A 90 -2.76 2.48 1.30
C VAL A 90 -3.59 3.65 0.78
N ALA A 91 -3.66 4.75 1.53
CA ALA A 91 -4.42 5.94 1.12
C ALA A 91 -3.85 6.56 -0.16
N GLY A 92 -2.52 6.59 -0.31
CA GLY A 92 -1.84 7.02 -1.53
C GLY A 92 -2.23 6.20 -2.76
N ASN A 93 -2.16 4.87 -2.65
CA ASN A 93 -2.54 3.94 -3.72
C ASN A 93 -4.02 4.11 -4.14
N ILE A 94 -4.92 4.21 -3.15
CA ILE A 94 -6.35 4.47 -3.41
C ILE A 94 -6.53 5.79 -4.18
N THR A 95 -5.85 6.85 -3.75
CA THR A 95 -5.94 8.17 -4.38
C THR A 95 -5.42 8.14 -5.82
N ALA A 96 -4.32 7.42 -6.07
CA ALA A 96 -3.77 7.23 -7.40
C ALA A 96 -4.76 6.49 -8.32
N THR A 97 -5.32 5.38 -7.85
CA THR A 97 -6.37 4.63 -8.57
C THR A 97 -7.58 5.51 -8.90
N MET A 98 -8.11 6.27 -7.93
CA MET A 98 -9.25 7.16 -8.18
C MET A 98 -8.94 8.23 -9.22
N GLY A 99 -7.75 8.83 -9.17
CA GLY A 99 -7.31 9.81 -10.17
C GLY A 99 -7.24 9.22 -11.58
N PHE A 100 -6.68 8.02 -11.71
CA PHE A 100 -6.58 7.31 -12.99
C PHE A 100 -7.95 6.99 -13.59
N TYR A 101 -8.89 6.51 -12.76
CA TYR A 101 -10.26 6.26 -13.19
C TYR A 101 -10.97 7.50 -13.73
N GLN A 102 -10.80 8.65 -13.07
CA GLN A 102 -11.42 9.91 -13.51
C GLN A 102 -10.87 10.36 -14.87
N ILE A 103 -9.55 10.28 -15.07
CA ILE A 103 -8.89 10.63 -16.33
C ILE A 103 -9.40 9.73 -17.47
N ASN A 104 -9.47 8.42 -17.24
CA ASN A 104 -9.90 7.46 -18.25
C ASN A 104 -11.37 7.71 -18.68
N ASN A 105 -12.26 7.98 -17.71
CA ASN A 105 -13.65 8.32 -18.00
C ASN A 105 -13.80 9.65 -18.77
N ALA A 106 -12.97 10.66 -18.46
CA ALA A 106 -12.96 11.91 -19.20
C ALA A 106 -12.54 11.70 -20.67
N LEU A 107 -11.48 10.93 -20.92
CA LEU A 107 -11.01 10.57 -22.26
C LEU A 107 -12.08 9.81 -23.07
N ILE A 108 -12.75 8.82 -22.46
CA ILE A 108 -13.84 8.08 -23.10
C ILE A 108 -15.00 9.02 -23.47
N THR A 109 -15.35 9.96 -22.58
CA THR A 109 -16.42 10.93 -22.82
C THR A 109 -16.05 11.87 -23.96
N MET A 110 -14.81 12.39 -23.98
CA MET A 110 -14.30 13.22 -25.07
C MET A 110 -14.31 12.46 -26.41
N SER A 111 -13.85 11.20 -26.42
CA SER A 111 -13.85 10.37 -27.63
C SER A 111 -15.27 10.14 -28.18
N ARG A 112 -16.25 9.93 -27.30
CA ARG A 112 -17.67 9.80 -27.70
C ARG A 112 -18.20 11.10 -28.27
N ALA A 113 -17.94 12.24 -27.61
CA ALA A 113 -18.37 13.56 -28.09
C ALA A 113 -17.80 13.89 -29.47
N VAL A 114 -16.51 13.59 -29.70
CA VAL A 114 -15.87 13.77 -31.02
C VAL A 114 -16.50 12.84 -32.07
N SER A 115 -16.79 11.59 -31.73
CA SER A 115 -17.43 10.65 -32.66
C SER A 115 -18.84 11.09 -33.08
N THR A 116 -19.61 11.69 -32.18
CA THR A 116 -20.94 12.23 -32.47
C THR A 116 -20.93 13.54 -33.24
N LEU A 117 -19.82 14.28 -33.23
CA LEU A 117 -19.65 15.50 -34.03
C LEU A 117 -19.21 15.20 -35.48
N ASN A 118 -18.65 14.02 -35.73
CA ASN A 118 -18.20 13.58 -37.04
C ASN A 118 -19.24 12.73 -37.81
N THR A 119 -20.47 12.63 -37.29
CA THR A 119 -21.64 12.01 -37.93
C THR A 119 -22.69 13.06 -38.23
#